data_AF-A0A923YFC0-F1
#
_entry.id   AF-A0A923YFC0-F1
#
_cell.length_a   1.000
_cell.length_b   1.000
_cell.length_c   1.000
_cell.angle_alpha   90.00
_cell.angle_beta   90.00
_cell.angle_gamma   90.00
#
_symmetry.space_group_name_H-M   'P 1'
#
loop_
_entity.id
_entity.type
_entity.pdbx_description
1 polymer ?
#
loop_
_entity_poly.entity_id
_entity_poly.type
_entity_poly.pdbx_seq_one_letter_code
_entity_poly.pdbx_strand_id
1 'polypeptide(L)' 'RASGDVFVVTGPIFNARPDTIGANKVWIPNYLFNLVYAPATGRAWAHWLENTDEARPGKPISYAVLVSRTGIDFIAGLR' A
#
# COMPACT_ATOMS: atom_id res chain seq x y z
N ARG A 1 -8.73 -5.64 -18.13
CA ARG A 1 -7.92 -6.82 -17.77
C ARG A 1 -6.48 -6.51 -18.17
N ALA A 2 -5.47 -6.78 -17.34
CA ALA A 2 -4.08 -6.57 -17.76
C ALA A 2 -3.73 -7.55 -18.89
N SER A 3 -2.90 -7.12 -19.85
CA SER A 3 -2.48 -7.92 -21.00
C SER A 3 -1.29 -8.84 -20.70
N GLY A 4 -0.93 -9.01 -19.42
CA GLY A 4 0.23 -9.77 -18.97
C GLY A 4 0.28 -9.84 -17.44
N ASP A 5 1.44 -10.21 -16.90
CA ASP A 5 1.65 -10.37 -15.47
C ASP A 5 1.34 -9.08 -14.68
N VAL A 6 0.82 -9.30 -13.48
CA VAL A 6 0.57 -8.25 -12.50
C VAL A 6 1.17 -8.69 -11.17
N PHE A 7 2.00 -7.84 -10.60
CA PHE A 7 2.60 -8.04 -9.30
C PHE A 7 1.85 -7.18 -8.28
N VAL A 8 1.60 -7.74 -7.10
CA VAL A 8 0.96 -7.03 -6.00
C VAL A 8 1.86 -7.09 -4.77
N VAL A 9 2.15 -5.92 -4.19
CA VAL A 9 2.83 -5.80 -2.90
C VAL A 9 1.83 -5.19 -1.92
N THR A 10 1.62 -5.86 -0.80
CA THR A 10 0.68 -5.43 0.25
C THR A 10 1.44 -5.11 1.52
N GLY A 11 1.02 -4.07 2.23
CA GLY A 11 1.63 -3.75 3.51
C GLY A 11 0.76 -2.92 4.45
N PRO A 12 1.05 -2.99 5.76
CA PRO A 12 0.49 -2.10 6.75
C PRO A 12 1.23 -0.76 6.82
N ILE A 13 0.54 0.25 7.34
CA ILE A 13 1.11 1.54 7.71
C ILE A 13 0.71 1.85 9.13
N PHE A 14 1.70 2.21 9.94
CA PHE A 14 1.55 2.55 11.34
C PHE A 14 1.84 4.05 11.53
N ASN A 15 1.15 4.66 12.48
CA ASN A 15 1.52 5.98 12.98
C ASN A 15 2.78 5.89 13.87
N ALA A 16 3.26 7.02 14.37
CA ALA A 16 4.46 7.06 15.20
C ALA A 16 4.32 6.35 16.57
N ARG A 17 3.09 6.07 17.02
CA ARG A 17 2.76 5.44 18.31
C ARG A 17 1.57 4.49 18.12
N PRO A 18 1.80 3.29 17.58
CA PRO A 18 0.71 2.39 17.21
C PRO A 18 0.06 1.78 18.45
N ASP A 19 -1.26 1.64 18.39
CA ASP A 19 -2.01 0.81 19.32
C ASP A 19 -1.63 -0.68 19.14
N THR A 20 -1.91 -1.49 20.15
CA THR A 20 -1.50 -2.90 20.17
C THR A 20 -2.58 -3.83 20.69
N ILE A 21 -2.59 -5.07 20.22
CA ILE A 21 -3.49 -6.13 20.69
C ILE A 21 -2.73 -7.33 21.28
N GLY A 22 -3.38 -7.98 22.26
CA GLY A 22 -2.90 -9.23 22.87
C GLY A 22 -1.68 -9.08 23.79
N ALA A 23 -1.27 -10.20 24.39
CA ALA A 23 -0.12 -10.27 25.30
C ALA A 23 1.20 -9.90 24.61
N ASN A 24 1.33 -10.25 23.32
CA ASN A 24 2.52 -9.97 22.52
C ASN A 24 2.57 -8.55 21.95
N LYS A 25 1.58 -7.71 22.27
CA LYS A 25 1.53 -6.30 21.82
C LYS A 25 1.70 -6.15 20.30
N VAL A 26 0.97 -6.97 19.53
CA VAL A 26 0.99 -6.90 18.07
C VAL A 26 0.43 -5.55 17.64
N TRP A 27 1.18 -4.82 16.80
CA TRP A 27 0.79 -3.48 16.34
C TRP A 27 -0.43 -3.51 15.44
N ILE A 28 -1.33 -2.57 15.66
CA ILE A 28 -2.53 -2.36 14.84
C ILE A 28 -2.19 -1.31 13.77
N PRO A 29 -2.35 -1.63 12.47
CA PRO A 29 -2.12 -0.66 11.41
C PRO A 29 -3.22 0.40 11.36
N ASN A 30 -2.86 1.62 10.99
CA ASN A 30 -3.81 2.70 10.70
C ASN A 30 -4.31 2.63 9.25
N TYR A 31 -3.45 2.19 8.33
CA TYR A 31 -3.81 2.00 6.92
C TYR A 31 -3.25 0.70 6.38
N LEU A 32 -3.89 0.22 5.31
CA LEU A 32 -3.41 -0.85 4.46
C LEU A 32 -3.20 -0.30 3.06
N PHE A 33 -2.16 -0.76 2.38
CA PHE A 33 -1.97 -0.47 0.96
C PHE A 33 -1.81 -1.74 0.13
N ASN A 34 -2.25 -1.67 -1.12
CA ASN A 34 -1.97 -2.66 -2.15
C ASN A 34 -1.37 -1.92 -3.35
N LEU A 35 -0.05 -2.05 -3.55
CA LEU A 35 0.64 -1.61 -4.74
C LEU A 35 0.43 -2.64 -5.85
N VAL A 36 -0.03 -2.19 -7.01
CA VAL A 36 -0.20 -3.00 -8.21
C VAL A 36 0.80 -2.52 -9.25
N TYR A 37 1.58 -3.44 -9.82
CA TYR A 37 2.54 -3.17 -10.89
C TYR A 37 2.28 -4.08 -12.09
N ALA A 38 2.13 -3.47 -13.26
CA ALA A 38 1.96 -4.16 -14.54
C ALA A 38 3.17 -3.86 -15.47
N PRO A 39 4.21 -4.72 -15.46
CA PRO A 39 5.44 -4.47 -16.22
C PRO A 39 5.22 -4.33 -17.72
N ALA A 40 4.24 -5.05 -18.27
CA ALA A 40 3.88 -4.98 -19.69
C ALA A 40 3.55 -3.55 -20.17
N THR A 41 3.15 -2.67 -19.26
CA THR A 41 2.84 -1.26 -19.55
C THR A 41 3.70 -0.28 -18.76
N GLY A 42 4.61 -0.76 -17.89
CA GLY A 42 5.36 0.07 -16.96
C GLY A 42 4.49 0.86 -15.97
N ARG A 43 3.25 0.43 -15.70
CA ARG A 43 2.30 1.17 -14.85
C ARG A 43 2.29 0.63 -13.44
N ALA A 44 2.35 1.55 -12.47
CA ALA A 44 2.15 1.25 -11.06
C ALA A 44 1.15 2.22 -10.41
N TRP A 45 0.30 1.69 -9.55
CA TRP A 45 -0.67 2.44 -8.75
C TRP A 45 -0.95 1.71 -7.45
N ALA A 46 -1.45 2.40 -6.44
CA ALA A 46 -1.76 1.76 -5.16
C ALA A 46 -3.17 2.07 -4.67
N HIS A 47 -3.83 1.06 -4.12
CA HIS A 47 -4.97 1.29 -3.25
C HIS A 47 -4.46 1.64 -1.86
N TRP A 48 -5.08 2.64 -1.24
CA TRP A 48 -4.78 3.08 0.12
C TRP A 48 -6.09 3.14 0.89
N LEU A 49 -6.18 2.41 2.00
CA LEU A 49 -7.41 2.25 2.76
C LEU A 49 -7.14 2.39 4.25
N GLU A 50 -8.01 3.13 4.94
CA GLU A 50 -7.99 3.22 6.40
C GLU A 50 -8.45 1.89 7.02
N ASN A 51 -7.83 1.50 8.13
CA ASN A 51 -8.19 0.27 8.84
C ASN A 51 -9.39 0.52 9.78
N THR A 52 -10.53 0.87 9.19
CA THR A 52 -11.81 1.03 9.90
C THR A 52 -12.95 0.38 9.11
N ASP A 53 -14.05 0.06 9.79
CA ASP A 53 -15.21 -0.59 9.19
C ASP A 53 -15.94 0.35 8.21
N GLU A 54 -15.85 1.67 8.43
CA GLU A 54 -16.50 2.69 7.60
C GLU A 54 -15.71 3.01 6.32
N ALA A 55 -14.44 2.59 6.24
CA ALA A 55 -13.56 2.93 5.14
C ALA A 55 -14.11 2.39 3.82
N ARG A 56 -14.21 3.26 2.81
CA ARG A 56 -14.60 2.89 1.44
C ARG A 56 -13.41 3.05 0.49
N PRO A 57 -13.21 2.11 -0.45
CA PRO A 57 -12.16 2.24 -1.46
C PRO A 57 -12.28 3.56 -2.24
N GLY A 58 -11.24 4.37 -2.18
CA GLY A 58 -11.11 5.59 -2.98
C GLY A 58 -10.47 5.34 -4.35
N LYS A 59 -10.24 6.42 -5.10
CA LYS A 59 -9.39 6.37 -6.30
C LYS A 59 -7.97 5.91 -5.90
N PRO A 60 -7.31 5.06 -6.71
CA PRO A 60 -5.92 4.71 -6.47
C PRO A 60 -5.02 5.93 -6.41
N ILE A 61 -4.02 5.88 -5.54
CA ILE A 61 -2.92 6.85 -5.48
C ILE A 61 -1.83 6.46 -6.49
N SER A 62 -1.04 7.45 -6.92
CA SER A 62 0.12 7.19 -7.78
C SER A 62 1.22 6.45 -7.02
N TYR A 63 2.12 5.80 -7.77
CA TYR A 63 3.32 5.18 -7.21
C TYR A 63 4.17 6.17 -6.40
N ALA A 64 4.40 7.37 -6.94
CA ALA A 64 5.16 8.42 -6.25
C ALA A 64 4.54 8.83 -4.91
N VAL A 65 3.20 8.89 -4.81
CA VAL A 65 2.52 9.18 -3.54
C VAL A 65 2.69 8.02 -2.56
N LEU A 66 2.66 6.77 -3.01
CA LEU A 66 2.94 5.63 -2.14
C LEU A 66 4.38 5.70 -1.60
N VAL A 67 5.38 5.87 -2.47
CA VAL A 67 6.80 6.00 -2.08
C VAL A 67 6.98 7.14 -1.07
N SER A 68 6.35 8.29 -1.30
CA SER A 68 6.41 9.42 -0.36
C SER A 68 5.78 9.11 1.00
N ARG A 69 4.74 8.28 1.07
CA ARG A 69 4.07 7.92 2.33
C ARG A 69 4.80 6.83 3.11
N THR A 70 5.43 5.89 2.40
CA THR A 70 6.11 4.75 3.03
C THR A 70 7.61 4.97 3.23
N GLY A 71 8.22 5.85 2.45
CA GLY A 71 9.68 6.00 2.37
C GLY A 71 10.37 4.84 1.66
N ILE A 72 9.63 3.97 0.98
CA ILE A 72 10.15 2.74 0.36
C ILE A 72 10.02 2.86 -1.16
N ASP A 73 11.13 2.67 -1.87
CA ASP A 73 11.14 2.39 -3.31
C ASP A 73 10.93 0.89 -3.53
N PHE A 74 9.74 0.51 -4.00
CA PHE A 74 9.34 -0.89 -4.16
C PHE A 74 9.76 -1.49 -5.51
N ILE A 75 9.99 -0.65 -6.52
CA ILE A 75 10.22 -1.05 -7.91
C ILE A 75 11.42 -0.26 -8.44
N ALA A 76 12.60 -0.85 -8.31
CA ALA A 76 13.83 -0.22 -8.75
C ALA A 76 13.77 0.23 -10.21
N GLY A 77 14.09 1.50 -10.46
CA GLY A 77 14.14 2.08 -11.80
C GLY A 77 12.81 2.60 -12.34
N LEU A 78 11.70 2.43 -11.61
CA LEU A 78 10.43 3.06 -11.94
C LEU A 78 10.35 4.45 -11.27
N ARG A 79 10.31 5.53 -12.06
CA ARG A 79 10.18 6.92 -11.58
C ARG A 79 8.79 7.48 -11.84
#